data_AF-A0A4V2S929-F1
#
_entry.id   AF-A0A4V2S929-F1
#
_cell.length_a   1.000
_cell.length_b   1.000
_cell.length_c   1.000
_cell.angle_alpha   90.00
_cell.angle_beta   90.00
_cell.angle_gamma   90.00
#
_symmetry.space_group_name_H-M   'P 1'
#
loop_
_entity.id
_entity.type
_entity.pdbx_description
1 polymer ?
#
loop_
_entity_poly.entity_id
_entity_poly.type
_entity_poly.pdbx_seq_one_letter_code
_entity_poly.pdbx_strand_id
1 'polypeptide(L)' 'MDAKEIVLKTLRESSKPLRPSDIVEKSGLDKKEVEKAIKELKKEDLIMSPKRCYYSAK' A
#
# COMPACT_ATOMS: atom_id res chain seq x y z
N MET A 1 7.74 -10.71 -9.33
CA MET A 1 7.22 -9.36 -9.10
C MET A 1 6.30 -9.46 -7.91
N ASP A 2 6.74 -9.02 -6.75
CA ASP A 2 5.95 -9.12 -5.53
C ASP A 2 5.02 -7.90 -5.43
N ALA A 3 3.71 -8.16 -5.41
CA ALA A 3 2.70 -7.11 -5.26
C ALA A 3 2.97 -6.22 -4.03
N LYS A 4 3.48 -6.83 -2.95
CA LYS A 4 3.87 -6.16 -1.71
C LYS A 4 5.05 -5.19 -1.87
N GLU A 5 6.08 -5.54 -2.63
CA GLU A 5 7.17 -4.59 -2.92
C GLU A 5 6.68 -3.39 -3.71
N ILE A 6 5.83 -3.61 -4.72
CA ILE A 6 5.29 -2.52 -5.54
C ILE A 6 4.41 -1.59 -4.69
N VAL A 7 3.53 -2.15 -3.85
CA VAL A 7 2.70 -1.36 -2.93
C VAL A 7 3.57 -0.58 -1.94
N LEU A 8 4.57 -1.23 -1.33
CA LEU A 8 5.48 -0.58 -0.38
C LEU A 8 6.29 0.54 -1.04
N LYS A 9 6.80 0.31 -2.25
CA LYS A 9 7.55 1.30 -3.02
C LYS A 9 6.66 2.49 -3.39
N THR A 10 5.46 2.23 -3.88
CA THR A 10 4.43 3.25 -4.18
C THR A 10 4.11 4.10 -2.95
N LEU A 11 4.00 3.45 -1.78
CA LEU A 11 3.75 4.10 -0.50
C LEU A 11 4.95 4.89 0.02
N ARG A 12 6.19 4.43 -0.22
CA ARG A 12 7.43 5.15 0.12
C ARG A 12 7.68 6.35 -0.77
N GLU A 13 7.42 6.22 -2.07
CA GLU A 13 7.54 7.31 -3.05
C GLU A 13 6.45 8.37 -2.83
N SER A 14 5.31 7.98 -2.26
CA SER A 14 4.30 8.93 -1.82
C SER A 14 4.62 9.48 -0.43
N SER A 15 4.98 10.76 -0.34
CA SER A 15 5.11 11.48 0.95
C SER A 15 3.76 11.71 1.67
N LYS A 16 2.65 11.18 1.13
CA LYS A 16 1.31 11.32 1.68
C LYS A 16 0.68 9.95 1.84
N PRO A 17 -0.16 9.75 2.87
CA PRO A 17 -0.95 8.54 2.98
C PRO A 17 -1.78 8.32 1.71
N LEU A 18 -1.70 7.14 1.12
CA LEU A 18 -2.48 6.74 -0.06
C LEU A 18 -3.65 5.84 0.35
N ARG A 19 -4.76 5.94 -0.37
CA ARG A 19 -5.87 4.99 -0.20
C ARG A 19 -5.63 3.76 -1.08
N PRO A 20 -6.28 2.62 -0.80
CA PRO A 20 -6.15 1.43 -1.63
C PRO A 20 -6.50 1.68 -3.10
N SER A 21 -7.44 2.60 -3.39
CA SER A 21 -7.74 3.00 -4.78
C SER A 21 -6.55 3.69 -5.46
N ASP A 22 -5.92 4.65 -4.78
CA ASP A 22 -4.74 5.34 -5.31
C ASP A 22 -3.55 4.37 -5.49
N ILE A 23 -3.42 3.39 -4.58
CA ILE A 23 -2.40 2.35 -4.68
C ILE A 23 -2.67 1.47 -5.90
N VAL A 24 -3.91 1.04 -6.15
CA VAL A 24 -4.29 0.28 -7.35
C VAL A 24 -3.93 1.05 -8.62
N GLU A 25 -4.29 2.34 -8.70
CA GLU A 25 -3.99 3.16 -9.88
C GLU A 25 -2.48 3.38 -10.08
N LYS A 26 -1.72 3.62 -9.01
CA LYS A 26 -0.26 3.84 -9.11
C LYS A 26 0.55 2.57 -9.32
N SER A 27 0.17 1.48 -8.65
CA SER A 27 0.87 0.20 -8.74
C SER A 27 0.50 -0.61 -9.98
N GLY A 28 -0.64 -0.31 -10.60
CA GLY A 28 -1.19 -1.10 -11.70
C GLY A 28 -1.59 -2.52 -11.29
N LEU A 29 -1.64 -2.80 -9.99
CA LEU A 29 -1.99 -4.10 -9.44
C LEU A 29 -3.50 -4.27 -9.32
N ASP A 30 -3.93 -5.52 -9.33
CA ASP A 30 -5.32 -5.86 -9.10
C ASP A 30 -5.77 -5.45 -7.69
N LYS A 31 -7.04 -5.06 -7.54
CA LYS A 31 -7.59 -4.64 -6.25
C LYS A 31 -7.41 -5.73 -5.17
N LYS A 32 -7.51 -7.00 -5.58
CA LYS A 32 -7.25 -8.17 -4.71
C LYS A 32 -5.79 -8.27 -4.27
N GLU A 33 -4.86 -7.97 -5.18
CA GLU A 33 -3.43 -8.02 -4.89
C GLU A 33 -3.03 -6.89 -3.96
N VAL A 34 -3.49 -5.67 -4.23
CA VAL A 34 -3.27 -4.52 -3.35
C VAL A 34 -3.83 -4.79 -1.95
N GLU A 35 -5.03 -5.37 -1.84
CA GLU A 35 -5.62 -5.67 -0.53
C GLU A 35 -4.85 -6.76 0.24
N LYS A 36 -4.36 -7.79 -0.46
CA LYS A 36 -3.45 -8.81 0.12
C LYS A 36 -2.13 -8.19 0.57
N ALA A 37 -1.50 -7.42 -0.31
CA ALA A 37 -0.24 -6.74 -0.04
C ALA A 37 -0.37 -5.79 1.16
N ILE A 38 -1.40 -4.96 1.22
CA ILE A 38 -1.66 -4.07 2.36
C ILE A 38 -1.86 -4.89 3.65
N LYS A 39 -2.58 -6.02 3.60
CA LYS A 39 -2.76 -6.90 4.77
C LYS A 39 -1.43 -7.50 5.24
N GLU A 40 -0.60 -8.00 4.33
CA GLU A 40 0.74 -8.52 4.64
C GLU A 40 1.65 -7.42 5.18
N LEU A 41 1.80 -6.30 4.46
CA LEU A 41 2.64 -5.18 4.87
C LEU A 41 2.21 -4.57 6.22
N LYS A 42 0.90 -4.55 6.50
CA LYS A 42 0.36 -4.12 7.80
C LYS A 42 0.68 -5.13 8.90
N LYS A 43 0.69 -6.43 8.58
CA LYS A 43 1.08 -7.51 9.50
C LYS A 43 2.57 -7.48 9.80
N GLU A 44 3.38 -7.07 8.83
CA GLU A 44 4.84 -6.88 8.96
C GLU A 44 5.23 -5.51 9.56
N ASP A 45 4.24 -4.68 9.96
CA ASP A 45 4.44 -3.32 10.50
C ASP A 45 5.22 -2.36 9.56
N LEU A 46 5.23 -2.65 8.26
CA LEU A 46 5.91 -1.85 7.23
C LEU A 46 5.08 -0.65 6.77
N ILE A 47 3.76 -0.68 7.00
CA ILE A 47 2.84 0.40 6.66
C ILE A 47 1.98 0.79 7.87
N MET A 48 1.71 2.08 7.99
CA MET A 48 0.89 2.69 9.03
C MET A 48 -0.38 3.27 8.43
N SER A 49 -1.49 3.23 9.17
CA SER A 49 -2.75 3.87 8.76
C SER A 49 -3.06 5.09 9.64
N PRO A 50 -2.58 6.29 9.27
CA PRO A 50 -2.77 7.50 10.08
C PRO A 50 -4.21 8.02 10.01
N LYS A 51 -4.95 7.67 8.95
CA LYS A 51 -6.35 8.05 8.73
C LYS A 51 -7.13 6.87 8.19
N ARG A 52 -8.44 6.79 8.49
CA ARG A 52 -9.31 5.69 8.05
C ARG A 52 -9.26 5.54 6.52
N CYS A 53 -8.91 4.34 6.05
CA CYS A 53 -8.69 3.98 4.65
C CYS A 53 -7.47 4.61 3.97
N TYR A 54 -6.54 5.17 4.72
CA TYR A 54 -5.26 5.66 4.21
C TYR A 54 -4.12 4.84 4.78
N TYR A 55 -3.14 4.52 3.95
CA TYR A 55 -1.93 3.78 4.28
C TYR A 55 -0.71 4.60 3.90
N SER A 56 0.31 4.59 4.73
CA SER A 56 1.59 5.24 4.50
C SER A 56 2.69 4.23 4.78
N ALA A 57 3.77 4.24 4.02
CA ALA A 57 4.96 3.52 4.43
C ALA A 57 5.48 4.12 5.75
N LYS A 58 6.01 3.25 6.60
CA LYS A 58 6.76 3.64 7.80
C LYS A 58 8.19 4.00 7.43
#